data_AF-A0A958KTF0-F1
#
_entry.id   AF-A0A958KTF0-F1
#
_cell.length_a   1.000
_cell.length_b   1.000
_cell.length_c   1.000
_cell.angle_alpha   90.00
_cell.angle_beta   90.00
_cell.angle_gamma   90.00
#
_symmetry.space_group_name_H-M   'P 1'
#
loop_
_entity.id
_entity.type
_entity.pdbx_description
1 polymer ?
#
loop_
_entity_poly.entity_id
_entity_poly.type
_entity_poly.pdbx_seq_one_letter_code
_entity_poly.pdbx_strand_id
1 'polypeptide(L)'
;MNVLICLLCLFMSASAFAGNCRCIYKSGSPKQATQVNKHWWGTSMKYYCDYTCYIDGKETTIRANHSTWWTGKEQGNEFICEGTVYKEQYSTYSNWFYYSYVKSNPFEAEDSETEELQSLAKSKSCR
;
A
#
# COMPACT_ATOMS: atom_id res chain seq x y z
N MET A 1 -4.82 16.15 55.71
CA MET A 1 -3.84 15.54 54.77
C MET A 1 -4.47 14.31 54.18
N ASN A 2 -5.04 14.34 52.96
CA ASN A 2 -5.43 13.14 52.17
C ASN A 2 -6.21 13.54 50.91
N VAL A 3 -5.70 14.44 50.07
CA VAL A 3 -6.34 14.72 48.76
C VAL A 3 -5.31 14.84 47.62
N LEU A 4 -4.01 14.97 47.93
CA LEU A 4 -2.99 15.27 46.91
C LEU A 4 -2.42 14.07 46.15
N ILE A 5 -2.83 12.83 46.47
CA ILE A 5 -2.20 11.61 45.92
C ILE A 5 -2.99 11.02 44.74
N CYS A 6 -4.27 11.36 44.55
CA CYS A 6 -5.08 10.80 43.46
C CYS A 6 -4.89 11.47 42.09
N LEU A 7 -4.25 12.64 42.01
CA LEU A 7 -4.09 13.38 40.74
C LEU A 7 -2.86 12.97 39.91
N LEU A 8 -1.94 12.18 40.47
CA LEU A 8 -0.72 11.74 39.77
C LEU A 8 -0.87 10.42 39.01
N CYS A 9 -1.99 9.69 39.17
CA CYS A 9 -2.22 8.42 38.48
C CYS A 9 -2.97 8.55 37.15
N LEU A 10 -3.42 9.75 36.75
CA LEU A 10 -4.19 9.96 35.52
C LEU A 10 -3.34 10.27 34.27
N PHE A 11 -2.01 10.29 34.39
CA PHE A 11 -1.11 10.59 33.28
C PHE A 11 -0.36 9.37 32.70
N MET A 12 -0.71 8.13 33.08
CA MET A 12 -0.03 6.91 32.60
C MET A 12 -0.82 6.08 31.57
N SER A 13 -1.76 6.69 30.84
CA SER A 13 -2.53 5.96 29.82
C SER A 13 -2.53 6.64 28.46
N ALA A 14 -1.42 7.28 28.09
CA ALA A 14 -1.11 7.50 26.68
C ALA A 14 -0.39 6.24 26.18
N SER A 15 -1.16 5.18 25.97
CA SER A 15 -0.71 3.99 25.27
C SER A 15 -0.09 4.40 23.93
N ALA A 16 1.16 3.97 23.73
CA ALA A 16 1.88 4.11 22.49
C ALA A 16 1.11 3.41 21.36
N PHE A 17 0.23 4.14 20.68
CA PHE A 17 -0.37 3.73 19.42
C PHE A 17 0.53 4.19 18.26
N ALA A 18 1.79 3.77 18.28
CA ALA A 18 2.55 3.64 17.05
C ALA A 18 2.29 2.20 16.59
N GLY A 19 1.48 2.01 15.54
CA GLY A 19 1.19 0.67 15.03
C GLY A 19 2.49 -0.09 14.82
N ASN A 20 2.66 -1.25 15.47
CA ASN A 20 3.85 -2.11 15.39
C ASN A 20 3.96 -2.85 14.04
N CYS A 21 3.32 -2.32 13.01
CA CYS A 21 3.29 -2.89 11.68
C CYS A 21 3.98 -1.97 10.70
N ARG A 22 4.98 -2.49 10.01
CA ARG A 22 5.57 -1.82 8.85
C ARG A 22 5.81 -2.84 7.77
N CYS A 23 5.21 -2.62 6.61
CA CYS A 23 5.44 -3.43 5.42
C CYS A 23 6.28 -2.63 4.42
N ILE A 24 7.33 -3.24 3.91
CA ILE A 24 8.25 -2.64 2.93
C ILE A 24 8.32 -3.61 1.76
N TYR A 25 8.22 -3.07 0.54
CA TYR A 25 8.41 -3.87 -0.66
C TYR A 25 9.76 -4.60 -0.60
N LYS A 26 9.75 -5.91 -0.84
CA LYS A 26 10.96 -6.72 -0.86
C LYS A 26 11.74 -6.41 -2.14
N SER A 27 12.73 -5.54 -2.04
CA SER A 27 13.60 -5.17 -3.14
C SER A 27 14.21 -6.42 -3.81
N GLY A 28 14.21 -6.45 -5.14
CA GLY A 28 14.67 -7.60 -5.93
C GLY A 28 13.69 -8.78 -6.03
N SER A 29 12.51 -8.70 -5.39
CA SER A 29 11.45 -9.68 -5.67
C SER A 29 10.92 -9.52 -7.10
N PRO A 30 10.66 -10.62 -7.84
CA PRO A 30 10.14 -10.51 -9.18
C PRO A 30 8.69 -10.02 -9.14
N LYS A 31 8.42 -8.90 -9.80
CA LYS A 31 7.05 -8.42 -10.02
C LYS A 31 6.35 -9.41 -10.93
N GLN A 32 5.35 -10.12 -10.41
CA GLN A 32 4.53 -10.98 -11.24
C GLN A 32 3.33 -10.17 -11.70
N ALA A 33 3.08 -10.14 -12.99
CA ALA A 33 1.99 -9.40 -13.58
C ALA A 33 1.13 -10.35 -14.42
N THR A 34 -0.18 -10.26 -14.30
CA THR A 34 -1.13 -11.07 -15.07
C THR A 34 -2.16 -10.15 -15.71
N GLN A 35 -2.35 -10.31 -17.03
CA GLN A 35 -3.41 -9.61 -17.74
C GLN A 35 -4.75 -10.21 -17.34
N VAL A 36 -5.60 -9.41 -16.71
CA VAL A 36 -6.94 -9.84 -16.27
C VAL A 36 -7.92 -9.69 -17.42
N ASN A 37 -7.93 -8.52 -18.09
CA ASN A 37 -8.85 -8.21 -19.18
C ASN A 37 -8.17 -7.33 -20.23
N LYS A 38 -8.57 -7.48 -21.49
CA LYS A 38 -8.15 -6.62 -22.60
C LYS A 38 -9.34 -6.21 -23.44
N HIS A 39 -9.55 -4.91 -23.56
CA HIS A 39 -10.57 -4.30 -24.40
C HIS A 39 -9.90 -3.40 -25.45
N TRP A 40 -10.65 -2.98 -26.48
CA TRP A 40 -10.10 -2.07 -27.50
C TRP A 40 -9.74 -0.70 -26.91
N TRP A 41 -10.36 -0.30 -25.80
CA TRP A 41 -10.12 0.95 -25.10
C TRP A 41 -9.17 0.82 -23.90
N GLY A 42 -8.55 -0.33 -23.65
CA GLY A 42 -7.54 -0.46 -22.59
C GLY A 42 -7.33 -1.88 -22.05
N THR A 43 -6.46 -2.00 -21.07
CA THR A 43 -6.01 -3.28 -20.49
C THR A 43 -6.04 -3.19 -18.96
N SER A 44 -6.55 -4.24 -18.32
CA SER A 44 -6.47 -4.46 -16.87
C SER A 44 -5.36 -5.46 -16.56
N MET A 45 -4.51 -5.13 -15.59
CA MET A 45 -3.53 -6.04 -15.03
C MET A 45 -3.67 -6.16 -13.53
N LYS A 46 -3.24 -7.32 -13.04
CA LYS A 46 -3.02 -7.59 -11.63
C LYS A 46 -1.54 -7.85 -11.39
N TYR A 47 -0.96 -7.11 -10.46
CA TYR A 47 0.42 -7.25 -10.02
C TYR A 47 0.44 -7.94 -8.66
N TYR A 48 1.38 -8.86 -8.49
CA TYR A 48 1.65 -9.56 -7.24
C TYR A 48 3.02 -9.11 -6.76
N CYS A 49 3.06 -8.56 -5.56
CA CYS A 49 4.23 -7.97 -4.95
C CYS A 49 4.47 -8.61 -3.58
N ASP A 50 5.72 -8.98 -3.29
CA ASP A 50 6.09 -9.52 -1.98
C ASP A 50 6.59 -8.37 -1.08
N TYR A 51 6.04 -8.31 0.13
CA TYR A 51 6.38 -7.32 1.14
C TYR A 51 6.99 -8.00 2.35
N THR A 52 8.08 -7.43 2.85
CA THR A 52 8.61 -7.75 4.18
C THR A 52 7.85 -6.91 5.21
N CYS A 53 7.05 -7.57 6.02
CA CYS A 53 6.26 -6.97 7.08
C CYS A 53 6.85 -7.29 8.45
N TYR A 54 7.04 -6.26 9.27
CA TYR A 54 7.38 -6.38 10.68
C TYR A 54 6.08 -6.23 11.47
N ILE A 55 5.60 -7.29 12.12
CA ILE A 55 4.35 -7.30 12.88
C ILE A 55 4.68 -7.81 14.28
N ASP A 56 4.43 -7.00 15.29
CA ASP A 56 4.74 -7.32 16.70
C ASP A 56 6.20 -7.76 16.89
N GLY A 57 7.13 -7.15 16.14
CA GLY A 57 8.56 -7.47 16.18
C GLY A 57 8.96 -8.75 15.45
N LYS A 58 8.03 -9.44 14.78
CA LYS A 58 8.33 -10.59 13.91
C LYS A 58 8.32 -10.19 12.45
N GLU A 59 9.34 -10.63 11.72
CA GLU A 59 9.41 -10.47 10.28
C GLU A 59 8.60 -11.59 9.59
N THR A 60 7.77 -11.20 8.63
CA THR A 60 7.04 -12.13 7.75
C THR A 60 7.04 -11.60 6.33
N THR A 61 7.03 -12.50 5.34
CA THR A 61 6.84 -12.13 3.93
C THR A 61 5.38 -12.33 3.57
N ILE A 62 4.73 -11.30 3.05
CA ILE A 62 3.34 -11.37 2.63
C ILE A 62 3.22 -10.93 1.17
N ARG A 63 2.43 -11.68 0.40
CA ARG A 63 2.13 -11.34 -0.99
C ARG A 63 0.88 -10.49 -1.06
N ALA A 64 1.02 -9.28 -1.60
CA ALA A 64 -0.10 -8.38 -1.85
C ALA A 64 -0.41 -8.30 -3.35
N ASN A 65 -1.66 -7.97 -3.65
CA ASN A 65 -2.15 -7.83 -5.00
C ASN A 65 -2.56 -6.38 -5.27
N HIS A 66 -2.21 -5.88 -6.44
CA HIS A 66 -2.58 -4.55 -6.91
C HIS A 66 -3.14 -4.64 -8.32
N SER A 67 -4.34 -4.11 -8.54
CA SER A 67 -4.90 -4.02 -9.89
C SER A 67 -4.76 -2.62 -10.45
N THR A 68 -4.51 -2.52 -11.75
CA THR A 68 -4.49 -1.24 -12.47
C THR A 68 -5.12 -1.40 -13.85
N TRP A 69 -5.54 -0.27 -14.41
CA TRP A 69 -6.09 -0.15 -15.74
C TRP A 69 -5.35 0.95 -16.49
N TRP A 70 -5.03 0.70 -17.75
CA TRP A 70 -4.50 1.74 -18.62
C TRP A 70 -5.07 1.67 -20.03
N THR A 71 -4.97 2.79 -20.74
CA THR A 71 -5.21 2.86 -22.17
C THR A 71 -3.88 2.95 -22.93
N GLY A 72 -3.78 2.38 -24.14
CA GLY A 72 -2.53 2.42 -24.91
C GLY A 72 -1.39 1.52 -24.37
N LYS A 73 -0.22 2.10 -24.09
CA LYS A 73 0.99 1.38 -23.64
C LYS A 73 1.14 1.43 -22.13
N GLU A 74 1.58 0.32 -21.53
CA GLU A 74 1.92 0.25 -20.11
C GLU A 74 3.11 1.18 -19.82
N GLN A 75 2.91 2.19 -18.97
CA GLN A 75 3.97 3.05 -18.43
C GLN A 75 3.64 3.43 -16.98
N GLY A 76 4.66 3.60 -16.13
CA GLY A 76 4.48 4.07 -14.75
C GLY A 76 4.04 3.00 -13.72
N ASN A 77 3.60 1.82 -14.14
CA ASN A 77 3.31 0.69 -13.23
C ASN A 77 4.58 0.01 -12.68
N GLU A 78 5.76 0.45 -13.16
CA GLU A 78 7.07 0.01 -12.69
C GLU A 78 7.28 0.26 -11.19
N PHE A 79 6.48 1.13 -10.56
CA PHE A 79 6.60 1.49 -9.14
C PHE A 79 5.36 1.15 -8.30
N ILE A 80 4.45 0.31 -8.83
CA ILE A 80 3.18 -0.02 -8.18
C ILE A 80 3.38 -0.73 -6.84
N CYS A 81 4.39 -1.61 -6.74
CA CYS A 81 4.75 -2.32 -5.51
C CYS A 81 5.42 -1.39 -4.47
N GLU A 82 6.02 -0.29 -4.93
CA GLU A 82 6.67 0.71 -4.09
C GLU A 82 5.66 1.75 -3.58
N GLY A 83 4.35 1.56 -3.85
CA GLY A 83 3.27 2.44 -3.44
C GLY A 83 3.25 3.78 -4.19
N THR A 84 4.00 3.88 -5.29
CA THR A 84 4.03 5.08 -6.13
C THR A 84 2.93 4.99 -7.18
N VAL A 85 2.03 5.95 -7.14
CA VAL A 85 0.86 6.01 -8.01
C VAL A 85 1.11 6.99 -9.14
N TYR A 86 1.21 6.46 -10.35
CA TYR A 86 1.11 7.23 -11.58
C TYR A 86 -0.31 7.14 -12.14
N LYS A 87 -0.82 8.24 -12.68
CA LYS A 87 -2.08 8.24 -13.43
C LYS A 87 -1.87 8.73 -14.84
N GLU A 88 -2.55 8.04 -15.76
CA GLU A 88 -2.70 8.47 -17.13
C GLU A 88 -3.51 9.77 -17.19
N GLN A 89 -2.97 10.76 -17.90
CA GLN A 89 -3.58 12.06 -18.13
C GLN A 89 -3.53 12.38 -19.62
N TYR A 90 -4.59 13.01 -20.12
CA TYR A 90 -4.65 13.47 -21.51
C TYR A 90 -4.06 14.88 -21.62
N SER A 91 -3.07 15.07 -22.48
CA SER A 91 -2.55 16.38 -22.85
C SER A 91 -3.22 16.88 -24.12
N THR A 92 -3.92 18.01 -24.04
CA THR A 92 -4.48 18.70 -25.21
C THR A 92 -3.40 19.35 -26.07
N TYR A 93 -2.21 19.61 -25.52
CA TYR A 93 -1.07 20.17 -26.27
C TYR A 93 -0.43 19.15 -27.20
N SER A 94 -0.20 17.93 -26.72
CA SER A 94 0.40 16.85 -27.52
C SER A 94 -0.64 15.92 -28.15
N ASN A 95 -1.94 16.15 -27.90
CA ASN A 95 -3.05 15.26 -28.25
C ASN A 95 -2.78 13.79 -27.90
N TRP A 96 -2.14 13.56 -26.75
CA TRP A 96 -1.66 12.23 -26.34
C TRP A 96 -1.76 12.02 -24.83
N PHE A 97 -1.81 10.76 -24.42
CA PHE A 97 -1.81 10.37 -23.02
C PHE A 97 -0.39 10.29 -22.46
N TYR A 98 -0.18 10.82 -21.26
CA TYR A 98 1.07 10.72 -20.52
C TYR A 98 0.79 10.31 -19.09
N TYR A 99 1.79 9.72 -18.42
CA TYR A 99 1.67 9.35 -17.02
C TYR A 99 2.27 10.43 -16.15
N SER A 100 1.49 10.88 -15.17
CA SER A 100 1.91 11.87 -14.18
C SER A 100 2.02 11.21 -12.81
N TYR A 101 3.06 11.57 -12.06
CA TYR A 101 3.15 11.22 -10.66
C TYR A 101 2.01 11.90 -9.90
N VAL A 102 1.28 11.13 -9.10
CA VAL A 102 0.19 11.65 -8.26
C VAL A 102 0.61 11.70 -6.80
N LYS A 103 1.06 10.57 -6.26
CA LYS A 103 1.48 10.42 -4.88
C LYS A 103 2.33 9.16 -4.70
N SER A 104 3.20 9.17 -3.70
CA SER A 104 3.81 7.97 -3.13
C SER A 104 3.21 7.78 -1.75
N ASN A 105 2.43 6.72 -1.60
CA ASN A 105 2.03 6.26 -0.29
C ASN A 105 2.97 5.13 0.12
N PRO A 106 3.39 5.04 1.39
CA PRO A 106 3.89 3.78 1.89
C PRO A 106 2.84 2.69 1.63
N PHE A 107 3.27 1.46 1.40
CA PHE A 107 2.33 0.35 1.21
C PHE A 107 1.49 0.20 2.48
N GLU A 108 0.21 0.48 2.36
CA GLU A 108 -0.77 0.31 3.42
C GLU A 108 -1.43 -1.06 3.26
N ALA A 109 -1.31 -1.91 4.29
CA ALA A 109 -1.80 -3.29 4.21
C ALA A 109 -3.34 -3.35 4.07
N GLU A 110 -4.04 -2.31 4.54
CA GLU A 110 -5.49 -2.14 4.40
C GLU A 110 -5.94 -1.87 2.96
N ASP A 111 -5.08 -1.27 2.13
CA ASP A 111 -5.36 -0.94 0.73
C ASP A 111 -5.09 -2.11 -0.23
N SER A 112 -4.54 -3.22 0.28
CA SER A 112 -4.29 -4.43 -0.51
C SER A 112 -5.59 -5.12 -0.93
N GLU A 113 -5.65 -5.67 -2.14
CA GLU A 113 -6.77 -6.51 -2.60
C GLU A 113 -6.74 -7.93 -2.02
N THR A 114 -5.73 -8.27 -1.20
CA THR A 114 -5.62 -9.59 -0.55
C THR A 114 -6.38 -9.59 0.78
N GLU A 115 -7.44 -10.40 0.88
CA GLU A 115 -8.29 -10.50 2.09
C GLU A 115 -7.49 -10.84 3.37
N GLU A 116 -6.45 -11.66 3.24
CA GLU A 116 -5.57 -12.02 4.35
C GLU A 116 -4.81 -10.79 4.89
N LEU A 117 -4.32 -9.92 4.01
CA LEU A 117 -3.64 -8.68 4.38
C LEU A 117 -4.62 -7.69 5.00
N GLN A 118 -5.82 -7.54 4.44
CA GLN A 118 -6.85 -6.66 5.01
C GLN A 118 -7.27 -7.12 6.41
N SER A 119 -7.42 -8.42 6.62
CA SER A 119 -7.79 -9.01 7.91
C SER A 119 -6.66 -8.87 8.93
N LEU A 120 -5.42 -9.07 8.51
CA LEU A 120 -4.23 -8.83 9.33
C LEU A 120 -4.09 -7.35 9.71
N ALA A 121 -4.28 -6.44 8.74
CA ALA A 121 -4.25 -5.01 8.94
C ALA A 121 -5.29 -4.54 9.96
N LYS A 122 -6.54 -4.99 9.81
CA LYS A 122 -7.64 -4.71 10.75
C LYS A 122 -7.39 -5.28 12.15
N SER A 123 -6.92 -6.52 12.25
CA SER A 123 -6.71 -7.19 13.55
C SER A 123 -5.50 -6.68 14.32
N LYS A 124 -4.49 -6.14 13.62
CA LYS A 124 -3.24 -5.65 14.20
C LYS A 124 -3.10 -4.12 14.16
N SER A 125 -4.13 -3.42 13.68
CA SER A 125 -4.09 -1.97 13.44
C SER A 125 -2.88 -1.55 12.60
N CYS A 126 -2.53 -2.37 11.59
CA CYS A 126 -1.50 -2.03 10.63
C CYS A 126 -2.11 -1.07 9.61
N ARG A 127 -1.65 0.19 9.61
CA ARG A 127 -1.86 1.11 8.48
C ARG A 127 -0.63 1.00 7.59
#